data_AF-A0A7L3BE56-F1
#
_entry.id   AF-A0A7L3BE56-F1
#
_cell.length_a   1.000
_cell.length_b   1.000
_cell.length_c   1.000
_cell.angle_alpha   90.00
_cell.angle_beta   90.00
_cell.angle_gamma   90.00
#
_symmetry.space_group_name_H-M   'P 1'
#
loop_
_entity.id
_entity.type
_entity.pdbx_description
1 polymer ?
#
loop_
_entity_poly.entity_id
_entity_poly.type
_entity_poly.pdbx_seq_one_letter_code
_entity_poly.pdbx_strand_id
1 'polypeptide(L)'
;PGENETKVNLDELKTSVLYSGPVDPAEWVGLRKSYPLLVYLRNNLLMLAILAFEVTIYRHQEYYRCRNNLTAPVTRTIFHDITRAHLDDGLVNCVKYFINYFFYKFGLETCFLLSVNVIGQRMDFYAMIHAFWLIAVLYRRRRKAIAEIWPKYCCFLACIIMFQYFLCIGIPPAPCKDYPWRSGNANFNSNIIKWLYFPDFIVRPNPVFLV
;
A
#
# COMPACT_ATOMS: atom_id res chain seq x y z
N PRO A 1 8.93 27.38 21.15
CA PRO A 1 9.93 27.87 20.17
C PRO A 1 9.91 29.40 20.20
N GLY A 2 11.07 30.04 20.13
CA GLY A 2 11.12 31.51 19.98
C GLY A 2 10.75 31.91 18.54
N GLU A 3 10.31 33.16 18.32
CA GLU A 3 9.95 33.68 16.98
C GLU A 3 11.09 33.55 15.94
N ASN A 4 12.35 33.47 16.41
CA ASN A 4 13.53 33.35 15.56
C ASN A 4 13.86 31.91 15.11
N GLU A 5 13.23 30.89 15.70
CA GLU A 5 13.56 29.48 15.44
C GLU A 5 12.70 28.85 14.34
N THR A 6 11.47 29.32 14.17
CA THR A 6 10.48 28.77 13.24
C THR A 6 9.68 29.88 12.55
N LYS A 7 9.58 29.84 11.22
CA LYS A 7 8.78 30.79 10.41
C LYS A 7 7.25 30.54 10.48
N VAL A 8 6.82 29.56 11.27
CA VAL A 8 5.42 29.11 11.34
C VAL A 8 4.64 30.00 12.30
N ASN A 9 3.43 30.41 11.92
CA ASN A 9 2.55 31.19 12.78
C ASN A 9 2.20 30.41 14.07
N LEU A 10 2.06 31.12 15.18
CA LEU A 10 1.81 30.53 16.50
C LEU A 10 0.52 29.69 16.54
N ASP A 11 -0.50 30.09 15.79
CA ASP A 11 -1.76 29.35 15.71
C ASP A 11 -1.64 28.05 14.91
N GLU A 12 -0.79 28.00 13.88
CA GLU A 12 -0.47 26.76 13.18
C GLU A 12 0.39 25.84 14.07
N LEU A 13 1.33 26.40 14.83
CA LEU A 13 2.16 25.62 15.76
C LEU A 13 1.31 24.88 16.80
N LYS A 14 0.22 25.48 17.29
CA LYS A 14 -0.71 24.81 18.23
C LYS A 14 -1.38 23.57 17.64
N THR A 15 -1.43 23.43 16.31
CA THR A 15 -1.96 22.23 15.66
C THR A 15 -0.92 21.11 15.51
N SER A 16 0.35 21.42 15.75
CA SER A 16 1.46 20.45 15.70
C SER A 16 1.37 19.45 16.84
N VAL A 17 1.77 18.21 16.57
CA VAL A 17 1.93 17.16 17.59
C VAL A 17 2.90 17.61 18.71
N LEU A 18 3.95 18.37 18.38
CA LEU A 18 4.98 18.78 19.36
C LEU A 18 4.52 19.87 20.32
N TYR A 19 3.60 20.74 19.91
CA TYR A 19 3.27 21.97 20.63
C TYR A 19 1.80 22.04 21.09
N SER A 20 0.96 21.09 20.67
CA SER A 20 -0.45 21.01 21.10
C SER A 20 -0.61 20.53 22.54
N GLY A 21 0.33 19.72 23.07
CA GLY A 21 0.25 19.16 24.41
C GLY A 21 1.46 18.30 24.78
N PRO A 22 1.45 17.67 25.96
CA PRO A 22 2.52 16.77 26.38
C PRO A 22 2.56 15.53 25.49
N VAL A 23 3.76 15.18 25.02
CA VAL A 23 4.02 14.03 24.16
C VAL A 23 4.24 12.78 25.01
N ASP A 24 3.48 11.71 24.74
CA ASP A 24 3.74 10.37 25.28
C ASP A 24 4.66 9.59 24.32
N PRO A 25 5.88 9.20 24.74
CA PRO A 25 6.78 8.41 23.90
C PRO A 25 6.20 7.05 23.48
N ALA A 26 5.28 6.48 24.25
CA ALA A 26 4.69 5.18 23.96
C ALA A 26 3.71 5.24 22.77
N GLU A 27 3.08 6.38 22.52
CA GLU A 27 2.11 6.54 21.43
C GLU A 27 2.79 6.42 20.05
N TRP A 28 4.05 6.87 19.92
CA TRP A 28 4.82 6.71 18.68
C TRP A 28 5.14 5.23 18.36
N VAL A 29 5.26 4.39 19.40
CA VAL A 29 5.44 2.93 19.26
C VAL A 29 4.09 2.22 19.03
N GLY A 30 2.98 2.95 19.05
CA GLY A 30 1.63 2.45 18.80
C GLY A 30 0.86 2.04 20.04
N LEU A 31 1.41 2.23 21.24
CA LEU A 31 0.74 1.94 22.51
C LEU A 31 -0.13 3.13 22.92
N ARG A 32 -1.44 2.92 22.94
CA ARG A 32 -2.39 3.94 23.38
C ARG A 32 -3.39 3.35 24.37
N LYS A 33 -3.51 3.98 25.54
CA LYS A 33 -4.54 3.63 26.50
C LYS A 33 -5.90 4.01 25.93
N SER A 34 -6.77 3.03 25.69
CA SER A 34 -8.09 3.23 25.10
C SER A 34 -9.16 2.46 25.85
N TYR A 35 -10.32 3.10 26.03
CA TYR A 35 -11.53 2.48 26.54
C TYR A 35 -12.64 2.72 25.50
N PRO A 36 -13.26 1.68 24.92
CA PRO A 36 -13.15 0.25 25.25
C PRO A 36 -11.95 -0.49 24.60
N LEU A 37 -11.33 -1.40 25.37
CA LEU A 37 -10.13 -2.16 24.94
C LEU A 37 -10.39 -3.04 23.71
N LEU A 38 -11.55 -3.67 23.61
CA LEU A 38 -11.87 -4.57 22.49
C LEU A 38 -11.87 -3.86 21.14
N VAL A 39 -12.32 -2.60 21.07
CA VAL A 39 -12.30 -1.82 19.82
C VAL A 39 -10.87 -1.54 19.38
N TYR A 40 -9.99 -1.24 20.32
CA TYR A 40 -8.56 -1.02 20.06
C TYR A 40 -7.85 -2.30 19.57
N LEU A 41 -8.19 -3.46 20.14
CA LEU A 41 -7.59 -4.75 19.73
C LEU A 41 -8.25 -5.41 18.52
N ARG A 42 -9.44 -4.96 18.11
CA ARG A 42 -10.27 -5.59 17.06
C ARG A 42 -9.49 -5.89 15.79
N ASN A 43 -8.71 -4.94 15.30
CA ASN A 43 -8.00 -5.10 14.02
C ASN A 43 -6.90 -6.18 14.12
N ASN A 44 -6.18 -6.25 15.25
CA ASN A 44 -5.16 -7.28 15.50
C ASN A 44 -5.79 -8.66 15.65
N LEU A 45 -6.93 -8.75 16.36
CA LEU A 45 -7.67 -10.00 16.51
C LEU A 45 -8.21 -10.52 15.17
N LEU A 46 -8.74 -9.62 14.32
CA LEU A 46 -9.19 -9.97 12.97
C LEU A 46 -8.03 -10.42 12.09
N MET A 47 -6.89 -9.74 12.15
CA MET A 47 -5.68 -10.16 11.42
C MET A 47 -5.24 -11.56 11.84
N LEU A 48 -5.17 -11.83 13.15
CA LEU A 48 -4.83 -13.15 13.68
C LEU A 48 -5.83 -14.22 13.24
N ALA A 49 -7.14 -13.91 13.28
CA ALA A 49 -8.18 -14.82 12.83
C ALA A 49 -8.05 -15.17 11.34
N ILE A 50 -7.74 -14.19 10.48
CA ILE A 50 -7.53 -14.40 9.04
C ILE A 50 -6.29 -15.29 8.81
N LEU A 51 -5.17 -15.03 9.49
CA LEU A 51 -3.96 -15.84 9.37
C LEU A 51 -4.18 -17.29 9.83
N ALA A 52 -4.90 -17.48 10.94
CA ALA A 52 -5.26 -18.82 11.42
C ALA A 52 -6.22 -19.52 10.43
N PHE A 53 -7.18 -18.79 9.88
CA PHE A 53 -8.15 -19.31 8.92
C PHE A 53 -7.47 -19.72 7.60
N GLU A 54 -6.50 -18.95 7.10
CA GLU A 54 -5.69 -19.29 5.93
C GLU A 54 -5.02 -20.66 6.11
N VAL A 55 -4.27 -20.84 7.19
CA VAL A 55 -3.58 -22.11 7.48
C VAL A 55 -4.58 -23.24 7.67
N THR A 56 -5.73 -22.97 8.31
CA THR A 56 -6.81 -23.94 8.49
C THR A 56 -7.35 -24.42 7.15
N ILE A 57 -7.60 -23.51 6.19
CA ILE A 57 -8.03 -23.87 4.84
C ILE A 57 -6.97 -24.74 4.15
N TYR A 58 -5.70 -24.34 4.17
CA TYR A 58 -4.64 -25.11 3.53
C TYR A 58 -4.56 -26.55 4.08
N ARG A 59 -4.61 -26.69 5.40
CA ARG A 59 -4.60 -28.02 6.06
C ARG A 59 -5.86 -28.82 5.78
N HIS A 60 -7.03 -28.18 5.76
CA HIS A 60 -8.28 -28.86 5.44
C HIS A 60 -8.26 -29.41 4.01
N GLN A 61 -7.79 -28.62 3.04
CA GLN A 61 -7.65 -29.03 1.65
C GLN A 61 -6.65 -30.18 1.48
N GLU A 62 -5.52 -30.14 2.19
CA GLU A 62 -4.52 -31.21 2.22
C GLU A 62 -5.09 -32.51 2.80
N TYR A 63 -5.79 -32.42 3.93
CA TYR A 63 -6.45 -33.56 4.58
C TYR A 63 -7.50 -34.21 3.67
N TYR A 64 -8.36 -33.39 3.05
CA TYR A 64 -9.39 -33.88 2.13
C TYR A 64 -8.78 -34.64 0.95
N ARG A 65 -7.68 -34.14 0.38
CA ARG A 65 -6.96 -34.80 -0.71
C ARG A 65 -6.35 -36.12 -0.27
N CYS A 66 -5.69 -36.14 0.87
CA CYS A 66 -5.07 -37.36 1.42
C CYS A 66 -6.12 -38.44 1.70
N ARG A 67 -7.23 -38.09 2.36
CA ARG A 67 -8.30 -39.05 2.71
C ARG A 67 -8.99 -39.65 1.48
N ASN A 68 -9.12 -38.89 0.41
CA ASN A 68 -9.80 -39.32 -0.81
C ASN A 68 -8.83 -39.80 -1.91
N ASN A 69 -7.54 -39.96 -1.59
CA ASN A 69 -6.49 -40.30 -2.56
C ASN A 69 -6.47 -39.40 -3.82
N LEU A 70 -6.76 -38.11 -3.64
CA LEU A 70 -6.75 -37.11 -4.72
C LEU A 70 -5.38 -36.42 -4.80
N THR A 71 -4.93 -36.13 -6.01
CA THR A 71 -3.73 -35.32 -6.24
C THR A 71 -4.07 -33.83 -6.21
N ALA A 72 -3.06 -32.98 -5.97
CA ALA A 72 -3.23 -31.54 -6.12
C ALA A 72 -3.50 -31.22 -7.60
N PRO A 73 -4.55 -30.43 -7.92
CA PRO A 73 -4.87 -30.11 -9.31
C PRO A 73 -3.73 -29.30 -9.94
N VAL A 74 -3.29 -29.74 -11.12
CA VAL A 74 -2.19 -29.11 -11.87
C VAL A 74 -2.58 -27.68 -12.26
N THR A 75 -3.84 -27.50 -12.67
CA THR A 75 -4.43 -26.20 -12.92
C THR A 75 -5.17 -25.73 -11.68
N ARG A 76 -4.74 -24.59 -11.11
CA ARG A 76 -5.41 -23.95 -9.95
C ARG A 76 -6.65 -23.16 -10.40
N THR A 77 -7.54 -23.82 -11.14
CA THR A 77 -8.79 -23.23 -11.66
C THR A 77 -9.98 -23.68 -10.83
N ILE A 78 -11.10 -22.95 -10.93
CA ILE A 78 -12.35 -23.26 -10.22
C ILE A 78 -13.15 -24.31 -11.01
N PHE A 79 -13.31 -24.08 -12.31
CA PHE A 79 -13.97 -25.03 -13.22
C PHE A 79 -12.89 -25.80 -14.01
N HIS A 80 -12.68 -27.08 -13.71
CA HIS A 80 -11.62 -27.88 -14.33
C HIS A 80 -11.96 -28.33 -15.76
N ASP A 81 -13.25 -28.42 -16.05
CA ASP A 81 -13.89 -28.83 -17.30
C ASP A 81 -13.84 -27.73 -18.38
N ILE A 82 -13.60 -26.47 -18.00
CA ILE A 82 -13.56 -25.34 -18.93
C ILE A 82 -12.13 -25.04 -19.38
N THR A 83 -11.92 -25.16 -20.68
CA THR A 83 -10.65 -24.90 -21.36
C THR A 83 -10.83 -23.84 -22.45
N ARG A 84 -9.75 -23.47 -23.16
CA ARG A 84 -9.82 -22.50 -24.26
C ARG A 84 -10.72 -22.96 -25.41
N ALA A 85 -10.88 -24.27 -25.63
CA ALA A 85 -11.77 -24.81 -26.67
C ALA A 85 -13.22 -24.42 -26.39
N HIS A 86 -13.64 -24.49 -25.13
CA HIS A 86 -15.01 -24.22 -24.70
C HIS A 86 -15.37 -22.73 -24.62
N LEU A 87 -14.43 -21.82 -24.89
CA LEU A 87 -14.67 -20.38 -24.80
C LEU A 87 -15.77 -19.92 -25.77
N ASP A 88 -15.77 -20.49 -26.97
CA ASP A 88 -16.60 -20.04 -28.09
C ASP A 88 -17.91 -20.85 -28.22
N ASP A 89 -18.13 -21.84 -27.34
CA ASP A 89 -19.30 -22.74 -27.36
C ASP A 89 -20.58 -22.10 -26.81
N GLY A 90 -20.47 -21.01 -26.04
CA GLY A 90 -21.62 -20.31 -25.48
C GLY A 90 -21.28 -19.32 -24.37
N LEU A 91 -22.23 -18.42 -24.06
CA LEU A 91 -22.01 -17.33 -23.10
C LEU A 91 -21.64 -17.83 -21.69
N VAL A 92 -22.29 -18.90 -21.21
CA VAL A 92 -22.02 -19.46 -19.87
C VAL A 92 -20.59 -20.03 -19.79
N ASN A 93 -20.16 -20.76 -20.81
CA ASN A 93 -18.79 -21.31 -20.86
C ASN A 93 -17.75 -20.20 -20.99
N CYS A 94 -18.08 -19.13 -21.73
CA CYS A 94 -17.27 -17.93 -21.83
C CYS A 94 -17.08 -17.23 -20.48
N VAL A 95 -18.15 -17.02 -19.70
CA VAL A 95 -18.06 -16.44 -18.34
C VAL A 95 -17.23 -17.34 -17.42
N LYS A 96 -17.45 -18.66 -17.41
CA LYS A 96 -16.64 -19.60 -16.62
C LYS A 96 -15.16 -19.55 -17.01
N TYR A 97 -14.85 -19.42 -18.30
CA TYR A 97 -13.49 -19.28 -18.80
C TYR A 97 -12.83 -18.01 -18.28
N PHE A 98 -13.53 -16.87 -18.34
CA PHE A 98 -12.99 -15.62 -17.80
C PHE A 98 -12.82 -15.67 -16.29
N ILE A 99 -13.75 -16.26 -15.53
CA ILE A 99 -13.56 -16.46 -14.08
C ILE A 99 -12.25 -17.22 -13.78
N ASN A 100 -11.93 -18.25 -14.57
CA ASN A 100 -10.69 -19.02 -14.42
C ASN A 100 -9.42 -18.26 -14.88
N TYR A 101 -9.49 -17.52 -15.99
CA TYR A 101 -8.29 -17.03 -16.70
C TYR A 101 -8.25 -15.51 -16.92
N PHE A 102 -9.10 -14.72 -16.24
CA PHE A 102 -9.18 -13.26 -16.43
C PHE A 102 -7.81 -12.60 -16.25
N PHE A 103 -7.18 -12.77 -15.09
CA PHE A 103 -5.88 -12.16 -14.81
C PHE A 103 -4.74 -12.78 -15.63
N TYR A 104 -4.87 -14.04 -16.03
CA TYR A 104 -3.93 -14.67 -16.96
C TYR A 104 -3.95 -14.01 -18.35
N LYS A 105 -5.12 -13.54 -18.82
CA LYS A 105 -5.28 -12.90 -20.13
C LYS A 105 -5.06 -11.39 -20.10
N PHE A 106 -5.59 -10.71 -19.09
CA PHE A 106 -5.62 -9.23 -18.98
C PHE A 106 -4.76 -8.68 -17.84
N GLY A 107 -3.81 -9.48 -17.32
CA GLY A 107 -3.02 -9.11 -16.15
C GLY A 107 -2.21 -7.82 -16.33
N LEU A 108 -1.51 -7.67 -17.46
CA LEU A 108 -0.72 -6.46 -17.73
C LEU A 108 -1.61 -5.23 -17.89
N GLU A 109 -2.71 -5.37 -18.64
CA GLU A 109 -3.68 -4.31 -18.88
C GLU A 109 -4.31 -3.83 -17.56
N THR A 110 -4.65 -4.77 -16.66
CA THR A 110 -5.17 -4.47 -15.33
C THR A 110 -4.13 -3.78 -14.45
N CYS A 111 -2.87 -4.26 -14.43
CA CYS A 111 -1.79 -3.63 -13.68
C CYS A 111 -1.50 -2.20 -14.14
N PHE A 112 -1.53 -1.94 -15.45
CA PHE A 112 -1.35 -0.59 -15.98
C PHE A 112 -2.53 0.32 -15.62
N LEU A 113 -3.76 -0.17 -15.70
CA LEU A 113 -4.94 0.58 -15.28
C LEU A 113 -4.87 0.96 -13.79
N LEU A 114 -4.49 0.01 -12.92
CA LEU A 114 -4.28 0.27 -11.50
C LEU A 114 -3.16 1.29 -11.26
N SER A 115 -2.06 1.20 -12.01
CA SER A 115 -0.96 2.18 -11.91
C SER A 115 -1.41 3.59 -12.29
N VAL A 116 -2.20 3.73 -13.36
CA VAL A 116 -2.79 5.02 -13.76
C VAL A 116 -3.77 5.52 -12.70
N ASN A 117 -4.56 4.64 -12.08
CA ASN A 117 -5.44 5.01 -10.99
C ASN A 117 -4.66 5.57 -9.78
N VAL A 118 -3.58 4.91 -9.37
CA VAL A 118 -2.70 5.41 -8.29
C VAL A 118 -2.15 6.81 -8.63
N ILE A 119 -1.70 7.01 -9.86
CA ILE A 119 -1.18 8.32 -10.31
C ILE A 119 -2.29 9.39 -10.23
N GLY A 120 -3.49 9.07 -10.73
CA GLY A 120 -4.62 10.00 -10.79
C GLY A 120 -5.25 10.32 -9.43
N GLN A 121 -5.22 9.38 -8.48
CA GLN A 121 -5.77 9.60 -7.14
C GLN A 121 -4.81 10.34 -6.21
N ARG A 122 -3.50 10.05 -6.29
CA ARG A 122 -2.51 10.67 -5.39
C ARG A 122 -2.13 12.10 -5.78
N MET A 123 -1.87 12.34 -7.07
CA MET A 123 -1.47 13.65 -7.62
C MET A 123 -0.32 14.36 -6.85
N ASP A 124 0.63 13.57 -6.33
CA ASP A 124 1.76 14.02 -5.50
C ASP A 124 3.12 13.73 -6.19
N PHE A 125 4.22 14.02 -5.49
CA PHE A 125 5.57 13.75 -6.00
C PHE A 125 5.80 12.25 -6.32
N TYR A 126 5.25 11.35 -5.51
CA TYR A 126 5.38 9.91 -5.75
C TYR A 126 4.57 9.44 -6.96
N ALA A 127 3.43 10.07 -7.24
CA ALA A 127 2.68 9.84 -8.48
C ALA A 127 3.55 10.10 -9.72
N MET A 128 4.40 11.14 -9.71
CA MET A 128 5.35 11.38 -10.79
C MET A 128 6.40 10.27 -10.92
N ILE A 129 6.91 9.74 -9.79
CA ILE A 129 7.86 8.61 -9.81
C ILE A 129 7.19 7.36 -10.38
N HIS A 130 5.95 7.06 -9.97
CA HIS A 130 5.17 5.96 -10.53
C HIS A 130 4.92 6.15 -12.03
N ALA A 131 4.59 7.37 -12.48
CA ALA A 131 4.41 7.69 -13.89
C ALA A 131 5.69 7.49 -14.70
N PHE A 132 6.83 7.93 -14.18
CA PHE A 132 8.14 7.73 -14.84
C PHE A 132 8.45 6.24 -15.04
N TRP A 133 8.27 5.43 -13.99
CA TRP A 133 8.46 3.98 -14.10
C TRP A 133 7.45 3.33 -15.05
N LEU A 134 6.18 3.75 -15.03
CA LEU A 134 5.16 3.26 -15.94
C LEU A 134 5.54 3.55 -17.39
N ILE A 135 5.99 4.77 -17.70
CA ILE A 135 6.48 5.15 -19.03
C ILE A 135 7.70 4.28 -19.42
N ALA A 136 8.65 4.06 -18.49
CA ALA A 136 9.82 3.23 -18.76
C ALA A 136 9.45 1.77 -19.10
N VAL A 137 8.44 1.21 -18.43
CA VAL A 137 7.91 -0.13 -18.74
C VAL A 137 7.16 -0.13 -20.08
N LEU A 138 6.27 0.84 -20.31
CA LEU A 138 5.47 0.94 -21.54
C LEU A 138 6.29 1.27 -22.79
N TYR A 139 7.44 1.93 -22.64
CA TYR A 139 8.38 2.17 -23.73
C TYR A 139 8.82 0.85 -24.40
N ARG A 140 8.86 -0.25 -23.64
CA ARG A 140 9.07 -1.60 -24.17
C ARG A 140 7.77 -2.15 -24.75
N ARG A 141 7.53 -1.94 -26.05
CA ARG A 141 6.30 -2.39 -26.73
C ARG A 141 6.06 -3.91 -26.76
N ARG A 142 7.11 -4.74 -26.61
CA ARG A 142 7.00 -6.22 -26.69
C ARG A 142 6.78 -6.83 -25.31
N ARG A 143 5.76 -7.69 -25.17
CA ARG A 143 5.47 -8.42 -23.91
C ARG A 143 6.67 -9.18 -23.35
N LYS A 144 7.50 -9.79 -24.19
CA LYS A 144 8.73 -10.48 -23.76
C LYS A 144 9.72 -9.53 -23.09
N ALA A 145 9.90 -8.31 -23.62
CA ALA A 145 10.80 -7.32 -23.04
C ALA A 145 10.24 -6.72 -21.73
N ILE A 146 8.92 -6.58 -21.62
CA ILE A 146 8.27 -6.19 -20.36
C ILE A 146 8.52 -7.26 -19.28
N ALA A 147 8.42 -8.54 -19.63
CA ALA A 147 8.65 -9.64 -18.68
C ALA A 147 10.07 -9.64 -18.09
N GLU A 148 11.09 -9.23 -18.85
CA GLU A 148 12.48 -9.14 -18.38
C GLU A 148 12.68 -8.03 -17.32
N ILE A 149 11.97 -6.90 -17.46
CA ILE A 149 12.08 -5.78 -16.50
C ILE A 149 11.07 -5.87 -15.36
N TRP A 150 10.03 -6.70 -15.50
CA TRP A 150 8.94 -6.82 -14.53
C TRP A 150 9.40 -7.08 -13.08
N PRO A 151 10.37 -7.99 -12.80
CA PRO A 151 10.85 -8.18 -11.44
C PRO A 151 11.51 -6.94 -10.84
N LYS A 152 12.19 -6.13 -11.67
CA LYS A 152 12.79 -4.85 -11.25
C LYS A 152 11.71 -3.83 -10.90
N TYR A 153 10.63 -3.79 -11.68
CA TYR A 153 9.47 -2.94 -11.38
C TYR A 153 8.77 -3.36 -10.09
N CYS A 154 8.55 -4.66 -9.86
CA CYS A 154 8.01 -5.16 -8.59
C CYS A 154 8.91 -4.81 -7.39
N CYS A 155 10.23 -4.95 -7.55
CA CYS A 155 11.19 -4.55 -6.51
C CYS A 155 11.10 -3.05 -6.23
N PHE A 156 11.02 -2.21 -7.27
CA PHE A 156 10.79 -0.78 -7.12
C PHE A 156 9.50 -0.49 -6.33
N LEU A 157 8.37 -1.15 -6.67
CA LEU A 157 7.11 -0.97 -5.94
C LEU A 157 7.22 -1.40 -4.46
N ALA A 158 7.90 -2.50 -4.17
CA ALA A 158 8.12 -2.94 -2.79
C ALA A 158 9.02 -1.96 -2.01
N CYS A 159 10.08 -1.46 -2.62
CA CYS A 159 10.95 -0.48 -1.99
C CYS A 159 10.24 0.85 -1.75
N ILE A 160 9.45 1.33 -2.71
CA ILE A 160 8.79 2.64 -2.61
C ILE A 160 7.69 2.63 -1.55
N ILE A 161 6.89 1.55 -1.45
CA ILE A 161 5.85 1.45 -0.41
C ILE A 161 6.47 1.35 0.98
N MET A 162 7.56 0.60 1.14
CA MET A 162 8.30 0.53 2.41
C MET A 162 8.84 1.91 2.79
N PHE A 163 9.47 2.61 1.84
CA PHE A 163 9.99 3.95 2.08
C PHE A 163 8.88 4.94 2.46
N GLN A 164 7.77 4.97 1.74
CA GLN A 164 6.64 5.85 2.05
C GLN A 164 6.01 5.53 3.41
N TYR A 165 5.97 4.25 3.81
CA TYR A 165 5.52 3.86 5.15
C TYR A 165 6.44 4.44 6.24
N PHE A 166 7.76 4.40 6.06
CA PHE A 166 8.70 5.06 6.97
C PHE A 166 8.49 6.58 7.04
N LEU A 167 8.18 7.23 5.92
CA LEU A 167 7.82 8.66 5.93
C LEU A 167 6.52 8.92 6.69
N CYS A 168 5.54 8.01 6.65
CA CYS A 168 4.32 8.14 7.43
C CYS A 168 4.55 7.97 8.94
N ILE A 169 5.52 7.14 9.34
CA ILE A 169 5.91 6.97 10.75
C ILE A 169 6.56 8.25 11.29
N GLY A 170 7.40 8.91 10.48
CA GLY A 170 8.13 10.10 10.90
C GLY A 170 9.19 9.82 11.98
N ILE A 171 9.64 10.88 12.65
CA ILE A 171 10.62 10.82 13.74
C ILE A 171 9.91 10.78 15.09
N PRO A 172 10.50 10.16 16.13
CA PRO A 172 9.92 10.18 17.46
C PRO A 172 9.77 11.64 17.94
N PRO A 173 8.59 12.03 18.47
CA PRO A 173 8.35 13.39 18.95
C PRO A 173 8.97 13.69 20.32
N ALA A 174 9.32 12.65 21.10
CA ALA A 174 9.90 12.76 22.46
C ALA A 174 11.15 13.67 22.60
N PRO A 175 12.14 13.67 21.68
CA PRO A 175 13.28 14.58 21.76
C PRO A 175 12.95 16.05 21.45
N CYS A 176 11.70 16.41 21.18
CA CYS A 176 11.25 17.78 20.89
C CYS A 176 12.03 18.47 19.75
N LYS A 177 12.52 17.69 18.79
CA LYS A 177 13.19 18.22 17.59
C LYS A 177 12.21 18.27 16.43
N ASP A 178 12.09 19.44 15.83
CA ASP A 178 11.28 19.65 14.64
C ASP A 178 12.06 19.33 13.36
N TYR A 179 11.34 19.23 12.25
CA TYR A 179 11.92 18.91 10.96
C TYR A 179 12.69 20.10 10.35
N PRO A 180 13.78 19.85 9.59
CA PRO A 180 14.60 20.91 9.01
C PRO A 180 13.83 21.88 8.08
N TRP A 181 12.82 21.39 7.37
CA TRP A 181 11.99 22.21 6.47
C TRP A 181 11.02 23.16 7.21
N ARG A 182 10.89 23.07 8.54
CA ARG A 182 10.14 24.00 9.38
C ARG A 182 11.03 25.05 10.09
N SER A 183 12.35 24.96 9.91
CA SER A 183 13.29 25.93 10.49
C SER A 183 13.08 27.35 9.93
N GLY A 184 13.44 28.38 10.71
CA GLY A 184 13.34 29.78 10.30
C GLY A 184 14.06 30.13 8.98
N ASN A 185 15.08 29.36 8.58
CA ASN A 185 15.81 29.59 7.33
C ASN A 185 15.26 28.80 6.14
N ALA A 186 14.31 27.88 6.37
CA ALA A 186 13.71 27.09 5.30
C ALA A 186 12.67 27.89 4.49
N ASN A 187 12.56 27.57 3.20
CA ASN A 187 11.59 28.17 2.27
C ASN A 187 10.55 27.13 1.82
N PHE A 188 10.07 26.29 2.73
CA PHE A 188 9.02 25.31 2.47
C PHE A 188 7.71 25.76 3.11
N ASN A 189 6.66 25.89 2.30
CA ASN A 189 5.30 26.09 2.81
C ASN A 189 4.58 24.75 3.05
N SER A 190 3.46 24.79 3.75
CA SER A 190 2.67 23.58 4.06
C SER A 190 2.17 22.84 2.80
N ASN A 191 1.90 23.56 1.71
CA ASN A 191 1.42 22.98 0.45
C ASN A 191 2.51 22.17 -0.28
N ILE A 192 3.74 22.70 -0.35
CA ILE A 192 4.86 22.00 -0.99
C ILE A 192 5.27 20.79 -0.16
N ILE A 193 5.25 20.88 1.17
CA ILE A 193 5.55 19.76 2.08
C ILE A 193 4.54 18.62 1.85
N LYS A 194 3.24 18.97 1.79
CA LYS A 194 2.17 18.01 1.50
C LYS A 194 2.35 17.35 0.13
N TRP A 195 2.65 18.14 -0.90
CA TRP A 195 2.82 17.62 -2.27
C TRP A 195 4.07 16.74 -2.43
N LEU A 196 5.17 17.07 -1.72
CA LEU A 196 6.38 16.26 -1.66
C LEU A 196 6.21 14.98 -0.82
N TYR A 197 5.12 14.87 -0.07
CA TYR A 197 4.83 13.77 0.85
C TYR A 197 5.94 13.59 1.90
N PHE A 198 6.46 14.70 2.41
CA PHE A 198 7.42 14.71 3.50
C PHE A 198 6.73 14.47 4.85
N PRO A 199 7.42 13.84 5.81
CA PRO A 199 6.90 13.75 7.16
C PRO A 199 6.78 15.15 7.77
N ASP A 200 5.78 15.38 8.61
CA ASP A 200 5.62 16.68 9.26
C ASP A 200 4.68 16.55 10.46
N PHE A 201 4.93 17.32 11.51
CA PHE A 201 4.08 17.28 12.71
C PHE A 201 2.81 18.13 12.58
N ILE A 202 2.77 19.09 11.66
CA ILE A 202 1.60 19.93 11.38
C ILE A 202 0.76 19.29 10.28
N VAL A 203 1.36 19.04 9.12
CA VAL A 203 0.69 18.47 7.93
C VAL A 203 1.13 17.03 7.72
N ARG A 204 0.53 16.11 8.48
CA ARG A 204 0.89 14.69 8.40
C ARG A 204 0.62 14.12 7.01
N PRO A 205 1.55 13.34 6.43
CA PRO A 205 1.29 12.61 5.19
C PRO A 205 0.12 11.63 5.41
N ASN A 206 -0.80 11.56 4.45
CA ASN A 206 -2.00 10.73 4.58
C ASN A 206 -1.67 9.24 4.33
N PRO A 207 -1.67 8.36 5.36
CA PRO A 207 -1.27 6.96 5.19
C PRO A 207 -2.25 6.15 4.34
N VAL A 208 -3.48 6.65 4.12
CA VAL A 208 -4.49 5.99 3.26
C VAL A 208 -4.02 5.88 1.82
N PHE A 209 -3.11 6.75 1.37
CA PHE A 209 -2.55 6.67 0.02
C PHE A 209 -1.73 5.40 -0.23
N LEU A 210 -1.28 4.69 0.81
CA LEU A 210 -0.49 3.45 0.69
C LEU A 210 -1.33 2.22 0.25
N VAL A 211 -2.66 2.32 0.29
CA VAL A 211 -3.60 1.27 -0.12
C VAL A 211 -3.91 1.39 -1.60
#